data_AF-A0A2L0HAG7-F1
#
_entry.id   AF-A0A2L0HAG7-F1
#
_cell.length_a   1.000
_cell.length_b   1.000
_cell.length_c   1.000
_cell.angle_alpha   90.00
_cell.angle_beta   90.00
_cell.angle_gamma   90.00
#
_symmetry.space_group_name_H-M   'P 1'
#
loop_
_entity.id
_entity.type
_entity.pdbx_description
1 polymer ?
#
loop_
_entity_poly.entity_id
_entity_poly.type
_entity_poly.pdbx_seq_one_letter_code
_entity_poly.pdbx_strand_id
1 'polypeptide(L)' 'MTDGQDIVSGITAIAAYGHSPDHTILSIESDGKRAIAMADSAVHYALNLQKPDWEMRFDIGLPHAAFVRRLP' A
#
# COMPACT_ATOMS: atom_id res chain seq x y z
N MET A 1 -12.15 -1.71 1.73
CA MET A 1 -12.53 -0.28 1.87
C MET A 1 -12.60 0.31 0.47
N THR A 2 -13.35 1.38 0.23
CA THR A 2 -13.30 2.05 -1.08
C THR A 2 -12.13 3.02 -1.15
N ASP A 3 -11.59 3.24 -2.33
CA ASP A 3 -10.52 4.22 -2.52
C ASP A 3 -11.00 5.63 -2.13
N GLY A 4 -10.17 6.38 -1.41
CA GLY A 4 -10.51 7.70 -0.90
C GLY A 4 -11.55 7.72 0.22
N GLN A 5 -11.93 6.56 0.78
CA GLN A 5 -12.86 6.51 1.89
C GLN A 5 -12.25 7.14 3.15
N ASP A 6 -12.88 8.19 3.68
CA ASP A 6 -12.58 8.69 5.01
C ASP A 6 -13.03 7.66 6.05
N ILE A 7 -12.07 7.12 6.81
CA ILE A 7 -12.33 6.12 7.85
C ILE A 7 -12.69 6.83 9.15
N VAL A 8 -11.86 7.80 9.53
CA VAL A 8 -12.02 8.74 10.63
C VAL A 8 -11.28 10.03 10.27
N SER A 9 -11.48 11.11 11.03
CA SER A 9 -10.76 12.36 10.82
C SER A 9 -9.24 12.15 10.75
N GLY A 10 -8.64 12.57 9.64
CA GLY A 10 -7.20 12.43 9.39
C GLY A 10 -6.74 11.06 8.91
N ILE A 11 -7.64 10.10 8.66
CA ILE A 11 -7.31 8.78 8.11
C ILE A 11 -8.19 8.45 6.91
N THR A 12 -7.55 8.29 5.75
CA THR A 12 -8.22 7.99 4.48
C THR A 12 -7.67 6.69 3.89
N ALA A 13 -8.55 5.81 3.42
CA ALA A 13 -8.18 4.59 2.73
C ALA A 13 -7.65 4.89 1.31
N ILE A 14 -6.60 4.16 0.91
CA ILE A 14 -6.07 4.17 -0.45
C ILE A 14 -6.10 2.73 -0.97
N ALA A 15 -6.72 2.53 -2.12
CA ALA A 15 -6.71 1.24 -2.80
C ALA A 15 -5.28 0.86 -3.20
N ALA A 16 -4.84 -0.32 -2.77
CA ALA A 16 -3.48 -0.81 -2.95
C ALA A 16 -3.48 -2.30 -3.32
N TYR A 17 -4.37 -2.66 -4.25
CA TYR A 17 -4.65 -4.05 -4.61
C TYR A 17 -3.39 -4.80 -5.06
N GLY A 18 -3.39 -6.12 -4.91
CA GLY A 18 -2.33 -6.97 -5.45
C GLY A 18 -1.76 -7.93 -4.44
N HIS A 19 -1.41 -7.48 -3.23
CA HIS A 19 -1.04 -8.44 -2.18
C HIS A 19 -2.22 -9.39 -1.89
N SER A 20 -3.41 -8.80 -1.72
CA SER A 20 -4.70 -9.48 -1.76
C SER A 20 -5.67 -8.70 -2.66
N PRO A 21 -6.80 -9.29 -3.10
CA PRO A 21 -7.75 -8.64 -4.01
C PRO A 21 -8.22 -7.26 -3.53
N ASP A 22 -8.51 -7.13 -2.23
CA ASP A 22 -9.01 -5.90 -1.61
C ASP A 22 -7.96 -5.19 -0.72
N HIS A 23 -6.67 -5.42 -0.97
CA HIS A 23 -5.60 -4.81 -0.18
C HIS A 23 -5.70 -3.27 -0.20
N THR A 24 -5.55 -2.67 0.98
CA THR A 24 -5.77 -1.24 1.23
C THR A 24 -4.68 -0.73 2.15
N ILE A 25 -4.09 0.42 1.81
CA ILE A 25 -3.17 1.16 2.68
C ILE A 25 -3.87 2.40 3.25
N LEU A 26 -3.28 3.04 4.26
CA LEU A 26 -3.89 4.21 4.91
C LEU A 26 -3.01 5.45 4.74
N SER A 27 -3.62 6.55 4.31
CA SER A 27 -3.05 7.88 4.47
C SER A 27 -3.43 8.42 5.84
N ILE A 28 -2.45 8.86 6.61
CA ILE A 28 -2.63 9.41 7.95
C ILE A 28 -2.11 10.84 7.94
N GLU A 29 -2.96 11.80 8.30
CA GLU A 29 -2.64 13.23 8.35
C GLU A 29 -2.93 13.81 9.73
N SER A 30 -1.98 14.57 10.26
CA SER A 30 -2.09 15.24 11.56
C SER A 30 -1.11 16.42 11.62
N ASP A 31 -1.58 17.59 12.08
CA ASP A 31 -0.78 18.81 12.22
C ASP A 31 0.05 19.17 10.97
N GLY A 32 -0.55 19.02 9.78
CA GLY A 32 0.10 19.29 8.50
C GLY A 32 1.19 18.29 8.09
N LYS A 33 1.35 17.20 8.84
CA LYS A 33 2.26 16.09 8.52
C LYS A 33 1.46 14.92 7.97
N ARG A 34 2.10 14.13 7.10
CA ARG A 34 1.52 12.96 6.47
C ARG A 34 2.41 11.73 6.64
N ALA A 35 1.78 10.59 6.86
CA ALA A 35 2.41 9.26 6.83
C ALA A 35 1.53 8.29 6.04
N ILE A 36 2.15 7.28 5.42
CA ILE A 36 1.45 6.18 4.77
C ILE A 36 1.69 4.89 5.56
N ALA A 37 0.62 4.23 5.99
CA ALA A 37 0.68 2.89 6.55
C ALA A 37 0.56 1.86 5.42
N MET A 38 1.72 1.38 4.95
CA MET A 38 1.86 0.54 3.75
C MET A 38 1.31 -0.89 3.86
N ALA A 39 0.91 -1.34 5.06
CA ALA A 39 0.51 -2.72 5.32
C ALA A 39 1.46 -3.74 4.64
N ASP A 40 0.92 -4.79 4.04
CA ASP A 40 1.69 -5.84 3.36
C ASP A 40 2.13 -5.50 1.91
N SER A 41 2.03 -4.24 1.48
CA SER A 41 2.54 -3.83 0.16
C SER A 41 4.07 -4.03 0.05
N ALA A 42 4.81 -3.92 1.17
CA ALA A 42 6.24 -4.17 1.24
C ALA A 42 6.58 -5.07 2.45
N VAL A 43 6.69 -6.38 2.21
CA VAL A 43 6.95 -7.39 3.26
C VAL A 43 8.43 -7.51 3.65
N HIS A 44 9.35 -7.04 2.80
CA HIS A 44 10.79 -7.07 3.08
C HIS A 44 11.46 -5.76 2.67
N TYR A 45 11.89 -4.96 3.65
CA TYR A 45 12.46 -3.62 3.47
C TYR A 45 13.59 -3.57 2.43
N ALA A 46 14.55 -4.51 2.47
CA ALA A 46 15.67 -4.48 1.53
C ALA A 46 15.28 -4.83 0.09
N LEU A 47 14.32 -5.75 -0.10
CA LEU A 47 13.97 -6.27 -1.42
C LEU A 47 12.93 -5.40 -2.09
N ASN A 48 11.82 -5.09 -1.40
CA ASN A 48 10.72 -4.36 -2.02
C ASN A 48 11.07 -2.89 -2.30
N LEU A 49 11.98 -2.27 -1.53
CA LEU A 49 12.43 -0.90 -1.81
C LEU A 49 13.48 -0.85 -2.93
N GLN A 50 14.44 -1.79 -2.94
CA GLN A 50 15.52 -1.76 -3.94
C GLN A 50 15.12 -2.42 -5.27
N LYS A 51 14.20 -3.37 -5.23
CA LYS A 51 13.72 -4.19 -6.35
C LYS A 51 12.19 -4.33 -6.28
N PRO A 52 11.42 -3.23 -6.40
CA PRO A 52 9.96 -3.25 -6.28
C PRO A 52 9.26 -4.16 -7.32
N ASP A 53 9.92 -4.43 -8.45
CA ASP A 53 9.43 -5.32 -9.51
C ASP A 53 9.55 -6.80 -9.19
N TRP A 54 10.31 -7.16 -8.16
CA TRP A 54 10.43 -8.55 -7.78
C TRP A 54 9.11 -9.01 -7.18
N GLU A 55 8.53 -10.02 -7.80
CA GLU A 55 7.30 -10.63 -7.36
C GLU A 55 7.50 -11.32 -6.02
N MET A 56 6.58 -11.09 -5.08
CA MET A 56 6.59 -11.77 -3.81
C MET A 56 5.65 -12.95 -3.89
N ARG A 57 6.10 -14.11 -3.39
CA ARG A 57 5.30 -15.35 -3.39
C ARG A 57 3.90 -15.19 -2.77
N PHE A 58 3.74 -14.24 -1.87
CA PHE A 58 2.49 -14.00 -1.15
C PHE A 58 1.53 -13.03 -1.85
N ASP A 59 1.91 -12.49 -3.02
CA ASP A 59 1.02 -11.65 -3.81
C ASP A 59 0.02 -12.51 -4.59
N ILE A 60 -1.24 -12.12 -4.58
CA ILE A 60 -2.32 -12.77 -5.36
C ILE A 60 -2.46 -12.13 -6.75
N GLY A 61 -2.28 -10.81 -6.84
CA GLY A 61 -2.47 -10.00 -8.04
C GLY A 61 -1.15 -9.50 -8.61
N LEU A 62 -0.31 -10.42 -9.11
CA LEU A 62 0.83 -10.09 -9.95
C LEU A 62 0.32 -9.69 -11.36
N PRO A 63 0.75 -8.58 -12.00
CA PRO A 63 1.85 -7.67 -11.64
C PRO A 63 1.44 -6.44 -10.83
N HIS A 64 0.16 -6.30 -10.49
CA HIS A 64 -0.37 -5.09 -9.86
C HIS A 64 0.25 -4.82 -8.48
N ALA A 65 0.57 -5.86 -7.71
CA ALA A 65 1.30 -5.73 -6.44
C ALA A 65 2.68 -5.03 -6.60
N ALA A 66 3.39 -5.31 -7.68
CA ALA A 66 4.66 -4.67 -7.99
C ALA A 66 4.48 -3.18 -8.37
N PHE A 67 3.40 -2.86 -9.09
CA PHE A 67 3.04 -1.47 -9.37
C PHE A 67 2.76 -0.67 -8.10
N VAL A 68 1.97 -1.23 -7.17
CA VAL A 68 1.63 -0.58 -5.90
C VAL A 68 2.87 -0.23 -5.06
N ARG A 69 3.92 -1.08 -5.07
CA ARG A 69 5.20 -0.82 -4.37
C ARG A 69 5.94 0.43 -4.84
N ARG A 70 5.61 0.93 -6.02
CA ARG A 70 6.23 2.12 -6.62
C ARG A 70 5.45 3.40 -6.32
N LEU A 71 4.27 3.29 -5.70
CA LEU A 71 3.48 4.44 -5.29
C LEU A 71 4.16 5.17 -4.10
N PRO A 72 4.06 6.51 -4.06
CA PRO A 72 4.63 7.34 -3.00
C PRO A 72 3.92 7.19 -1.65
#